data_AF-A0A183Q7W0-F1
#
_entry.id   AF-A0A183Q7W0-F1
#
_cell.length_a   1.000
_cell.length_b   1.000
_cell.length_c   1.000
_cell.angle_alpha   90.00
_cell.angle_beta   90.00
_cell.angle_gamma   90.00
#
_symmetry.space_group_name_H-M   'P 1'
#
loop_
_entity.id
_entity.type
_entity.pdbx_description
1 polymer ?
#
loop_
_entity_poly.entity_id
_entity_poly.type
_entity_poly.pdbx_seq_one_letter_code
_entity_poly.pdbx_strand_id
1 'polypeptide(L)'
;MCCKDREAWWSKSANELEAAAASGNYRKLFQLIRAAGSKTSGVSETICEDDGMPITNIHRRLGRWAEFFEGQFTWPAAPATSARLSCPPWPATTDPS
;
A
#
# COMPACT_ATOMS: atom_id res chain seq x y z
N MET A 1 7.33 -13.61 8.77
CA MET A 1 6.91 -13.89 7.38
C MET A 1 7.78 -13.02 6.49
N CYS A 2 8.65 -13.65 5.70
CA CYS A 2 9.53 -12.94 4.76
C CYS A 2 8.67 -12.19 3.71
N CYS A 3 9.21 -11.17 3.06
CA CYS A 3 8.56 -10.49 1.93
C CYS A 3 8.08 -11.50 0.87
N LYS A 4 8.91 -12.50 0.54
CA LYS A 4 8.55 -13.56 -0.42
C LYS A 4 7.37 -14.41 0.03
N ASP A 5 7.34 -14.81 1.31
CA ASP A 5 6.21 -15.55 1.87
C ASP A 5 4.91 -14.73 1.83
N ARG A 6 5.04 -13.41 2.05
CA ARG A 6 3.94 -12.46 2.04
C ARG A 6 3.40 -12.25 0.61
N GLU A 7 4.28 -12.10 -0.37
CA GLU A 7 3.91 -12.00 -1.79
C GLU A 7 3.20 -13.26 -2.28
N ALA A 8 3.72 -14.43 -1.92
CA ALA A 8 3.09 -15.72 -2.23
C ALA A 8 1.71 -15.83 -1.57
N TRP A 9 1.59 -15.37 -0.32
CA TRP A 9 0.31 -15.34 0.39
C TRP A 9 -0.69 -14.39 -0.27
N TRP A 10 -0.30 -13.16 -0.61
CA TRP A 10 -1.18 -12.20 -1.31
C TRP A 10 -1.59 -12.69 -2.68
N SER A 11 -0.67 -13.28 -3.45
CA SER A 11 -0.97 -13.87 -4.77
C SER A 11 -2.00 -14.99 -4.65
N LYS A 12 -1.84 -15.88 -3.66
CA LYS A 12 -2.81 -16.95 -3.40
C LYS A 12 -4.16 -16.39 -2.95
N SER A 13 -4.17 -15.43 -2.02
CA SER A 13 -5.40 -14.80 -1.54
C SER A 13 -6.15 -14.06 -2.65
N ALA A 14 -5.46 -13.42 -3.59
CA ALA A 14 -6.07 -12.79 -4.75
C ALA A 14 -6.78 -13.82 -5.64
N ASN A 15 -6.10 -14.92 -5.99
CA ASN A 15 -6.71 -16.00 -6.77
C ASN A 15 -7.94 -16.60 -6.10
N GLU A 16 -7.90 -16.79 -4.77
CA GLU A 16 -9.03 -17.32 -4.01
C GLU A 16 -10.20 -16.33 -3.92
N LEU A 17 -9.91 -15.03 -3.85
CA LEU A 17 -10.90 -13.96 -3.83
C LEU A 17 -11.64 -13.90 -5.17
N GLU A 18 -10.89 -13.92 -6.29
CA GLU A 18 -11.43 -13.96 -7.65
C GLU A 18 -12.31 -15.19 -7.87
N ALA A 19 -11.84 -16.37 -7.46
CA ALA A 19 -12.64 -17.60 -7.56
C ALA A 19 -13.93 -17.55 -6.70
N ALA A 20 -13.86 -16.95 -5.50
CA ALA A 20 -15.02 -16.79 -4.64
C ALA A 20 -16.04 -15.80 -5.22
N ALA A 21 -15.57 -14.70 -5.85
CA ALA A 21 -16.41 -13.74 -6.54
C ALA A 21 -17.08 -14.38 -7.77
N ALA A 22 -16.30 -15.06 -8.62
CA ALA A 22 -16.80 -15.73 -9.82
C ALA A 22 -17.82 -16.85 -9.51
N SER A 23 -17.65 -17.55 -8.39
CA SER A 23 -18.58 -18.60 -7.94
C SER A 23 -19.77 -18.08 -7.14
N GLY A 24 -19.86 -16.77 -6.87
CA GLY A 24 -20.90 -16.18 -6.02
C GLY A 24 -20.83 -16.60 -4.56
N ASN A 25 -19.68 -17.13 -4.09
CA ASN A 25 -19.49 -17.56 -2.71
C ASN A 25 -19.12 -16.38 -1.80
N TYR A 26 -20.11 -15.54 -1.51
CA TYR A 26 -19.93 -14.34 -0.70
C TYR A 26 -19.50 -14.63 0.75
N ARG A 27 -19.82 -15.80 1.30
CA ARG A 27 -19.34 -16.22 2.63
C ARG A 27 -17.82 -16.37 2.61
N LYS A 28 -17.27 -17.08 1.62
CA LYS A 28 -15.82 -17.25 1.46
C LYS A 28 -15.15 -15.91 1.13
N LEU A 29 -15.77 -15.11 0.26
CA LEU A 29 -15.30 -13.76 -0.07
C LEU A 29 -15.15 -12.88 1.18
N PHE A 30 -16.18 -12.83 2.03
CA PHE A 30 -16.16 -12.06 3.28
C PHE A 30 -15.08 -12.56 4.25
N GLN A 31 -14.88 -13.88 4.37
CA GLN A 31 -13.82 -14.45 5.19
C GLN A 31 -12.42 -14.05 4.69
N LEU A 32 -12.20 -14.04 3.37
CA LEU A 32 -10.94 -13.62 2.75
C LEU A 32 -10.67 -12.13 2.97
N ILE A 33 -11.68 -11.27 2.77
CA ILE A 33 -11.56 -9.82 3.04
C ILE A 33 -11.22 -9.57 4.51
N ARG A 34 -11.88 -10.28 5.43
CA ARG A 34 -11.60 -10.16 6.87
C ARG A 34 -10.18 -10.62 7.21
N ALA A 35 -9.73 -11.73 6.64
CA ALA A 35 -8.37 -12.24 6.85
C ALA A 35 -7.30 -11.28 6.30
N ALA A 36 -7.58 -10.60 5.20
CA ALA A 36 -6.72 -9.56 4.62
C ALA A 36 -6.68 -8.28 5.47
N GLY A 37 -7.84 -7.83 5.95
CA GLY A 37 -7.96 -6.58 6.74
C GLY A 37 -7.49 -6.70 8.20
N SER A 38 -7.47 -7.92 8.77
CA SER A 38 -7.13 -8.15 10.19
C SER A 38 -5.63 -8.12 10.50
N LYS A 39 -4.76 -7.80 9.54
CA LYS A 39 -3.30 -7.87 9.69
C LYS A 39 -2.66 -6.53 10.06
N THR A 40 -3.29 -5.76 10.94
CA THR A 40 -2.63 -4.65 11.64
C THR A 40 -1.98 -5.14 12.93
N SER A 41 -1.18 -6.21 12.87
CA SER A 41 -0.20 -6.42 13.95
C SER A 41 0.88 -5.38 13.74
N GLY A 42 0.74 -4.25 14.41
CA GLY A 42 1.75 -3.20 14.46
C GLY A 42 3.04 -3.77 15.02
N VAL A 43 3.93 -4.19 14.12
CA VAL A 43 5.37 -4.41 14.29
C VAL A 43 5.82 -4.60 12.86
N SER A 44 6.61 -3.62 12.38
CA SER A 44 7.54 -3.73 11.25
C SER A 44 7.11 -4.70 10.15
N GLU A 45 6.74 -4.16 9.00
CA GLU A 45 7.11 -4.79 7.73
C GLU A 45 8.46 -5.48 7.91
N THR A 46 8.52 -6.81 7.83
CA THR A 46 9.75 -7.56 8.10
C THR A 46 10.68 -7.20 6.95
N ILE A 47 11.46 -6.14 7.11
CA ILE A 47 12.41 -5.69 6.10
C ILE A 47 13.41 -6.82 5.97
N CYS A 48 13.55 -7.33 4.75
CA CYS A 48 14.44 -8.42 4.43
C CYS A 48 15.66 -7.89 3.66
N GLU A 49 16.78 -8.55 3.84
CA GLU A 49 17.89 -8.50 2.89
C GLU A 49 17.47 -9.14 1.55
N ASP A 50 18.28 -8.98 0.51
CA ASP A 50 18.00 -9.49 -0.84
C ASP A 50 17.91 -11.03 -0.89
N ASP A 51 18.60 -11.70 0.04
CA ASP A 51 18.52 -13.14 0.27
C ASP A 51 17.18 -13.59 0.92
N GLY A 52 16.35 -12.64 1.37
CA GLY A 52 15.07 -12.88 2.04
C GLY A 52 15.17 -12.99 3.56
N MET A 53 16.35 -12.86 4.16
CA MET A 53 16.53 -12.97 5.60
C MET A 53 15.98 -11.73 6.31
N PRO A 54 15.19 -11.89 7.39
CA PRO A 54 14.62 -10.75 8.11
C PRO A 54 15.72 -9.99 8.85
N ILE A 55 15.72 -8.67 8.71
CA ILE A 55 16.68 -7.80 9.36
C ILE A 55 16.23 -7.56 10.80
N THR A 56 16.97 -8.12 11.76
CA THR A 56 16.68 -7.96 13.20
C THR A 56 17.28 -6.67 13.77
N ASN A 57 18.35 -6.15 13.15
CA ASN A 57 19.06 -4.95 13.60
C ASN A 57 18.35 -3.66 13.13
N ILE A 58 18.08 -2.73 14.06
CA ILE A 58 17.36 -1.49 13.76
C ILE A 58 18.12 -0.52 12.86
N HIS A 59 19.44 -0.38 13.01
CA HIS A 59 20.25 0.50 12.16
C HIS A 59 20.26 0.00 10.72
N ARG A 60 20.36 -1.33 10.54
CA ARG A 60 20.31 -1.94 9.21
C ARG A 60 18.92 -1.77 8.56
N ARG A 61 17.84 -1.89 9.34
CA ARG A 61 16.47 -1.60 8.88
C ARG A 61 16.34 -0.15 8.41
N LEU A 62 16.90 0.82 9.13
CA LEU A 62 16.89 2.23 8.74
C LEU A 62 17.70 2.47 7.45
N GLY A 63 18.85 1.80 7.29
CA GLY A 63 19.62 1.84 6.05
C GLY A 63 18.82 1.38 4.83
N ARG A 64 18.09 0.27 4.95
CA ARG A 64 17.21 -0.24 3.88
C ARG A 64 16.04 0.68 3.55
N TRP A 65 15.47 1.35 4.56
CA TRP A 65 14.48 2.41 4.31
C TRP A 65 15.08 3.57 3.51
N ALA A 66 16.30 4.00 3.83
CA ALA A 66 16.97 5.08 3.12
C ALA A 66 17.24 4.72 1.65
N GLU A 67 17.81 3.53 1.40
CA GLU A 67 18.03 3.00 0.04
C GLU A 67 16.73 2.98 -0.79
N PHE A 68 15.63 2.51 -0.18
CA PHE A 68 14.33 2.42 -0.83
C PHE A 68 13.76 3.80 -1.21
N PHE A 69 13.86 4.79 -0.31
CA PHE A 69 13.32 6.12 -0.55
C PHE A 69 14.19 6.98 -1.48
N GLU A 70 15.50 6.76 -1.50
CA GLU A 70 16.41 7.45 -2.41
C GLU A 70 16.05 7.20 -3.87
N GLY A 71 15.65 5.97 -4.23
CA GLY A 71 15.19 5.64 -5.58
C GLY A 71 13.79 6.17 -5.93
N GLN A 72 12.91 6.40 -4.94
CA GLN A 72 11.51 6.77 -5.17
C GLN A 72 11.27 8.29 -5.22
N PHE A 73 12.09 9.08 -4.51
CA PHE A 73 11.88 10.53 -4.34
C PHE A 73 12.88 11.41 -5.11
N THR A 74 13.56 10.87 -6.12
CA THR A 74 14.30 11.68 -7.09
C THR A 74 13.33 12.40 -8.03
N TRP A 75 12.61 13.38 -7.50
CA TRP A 75 11.77 14.25 -8.31
C TRP A 75 12.67 15.15 -9.18
N PRO A 76 12.45 15.25 -10.50
CA PRO A 76 13.14 16.25 -11.29
C PRO A 76 12.79 17.64 -10.72
N ALA A 77 13.77 18.53 -10.64
CA ALA A 77 13.55 19.89 -10.13
C ALA A 77 12.33 20.51 -10.82
N ALA A 78 11.36 20.95 -10.02
CA ALA A 78 10.14 21.54 -10.55
C ALA A 78 10.50 22.72 -11.47
N PRO A 79 9.92 22.82 -12.68
CA PRO A 79 10.05 24.02 -13.49
C PRO A 79 9.55 25.20 -12.68
N ALA A 80 10.33 26.29 -12.61
CA ALA A 80 10.06 27.46 -11.76
C ALA A 80 8.77 28.24 -12.09
N THR A 81 7.90 27.71 -12.93
CA THR A 81 6.64 28.33 -13.35
C THR A 81 5.48 27.70 -12.59
N SER A 82 5.37 28.01 -11.30
CA SER A 82 4.10 27.82 -10.58
C SER A 82 3.12 28.88 -11.08
N ALA A 83 2.49 28.61 -12.22
CA ALA A 83 1.27 29.32 -12.59
C ALA A 83 0.24 28.98 -11.51
N ARG A 84 -0.01 29.92 -10.61
CA ARG A 84 -1.07 29.82 -9.60
C ARG A 84 -2.37 29.47 -10.32
N LEU A 85 -2.78 28.21 -10.24
CA LEU A 85 -4.10 27.78 -10.65
C LEU A 85 -5.08 28.46 -9.69
N SER A 86 -5.61 29.60 -10.12
CA SER A 86 -6.72 30.28 -9.46
C SER A 86 -7.90 29.33 -9.42
N CYS A 87 -8.18 28.77 -8.25
CA CYS A 87 -9.36 27.94 -8.03
C CYS A 87 -10.60 28.87 -8.14
N PRO A 88 -11.54 28.65 -9.06
CA PRO A 88 -12.75 29.46 -9.09
C PRO A 88 -13.60 29.16 -7.84
N PRO A 89 -14.25 30.17 -7.25
CA PRO A 89 -15.14 29.96 -6.11
C PRO A 89 -16.35 29.13 -6.56
N TRP A 90 -16.71 28.16 -5.74
CA TRP A 90 -17.78 27.20 -6.05
C TRP A 90 -19.12 27.95 -6.05
N PRO A 91 -20.04 27.70 -7.00
CA PRO A 91 -21.35 28.32 -6.95
C PRO A 91 -22.18 27.66 -5.84
N ALA A 92 -22.33 28.36 -4.71
CA ALA A 92 -23.31 28.01 -3.71
C ALA A 92 -24.70 28.38 -4.26
N THR A 93 -25.46 27.40 -4.73
CA THR A 93 -26.87 27.58 -5.07
C THR A 93 -27.67 27.69 -3.77
N THR A 94 -27.81 28.91 -3.25
CA THR A 94 -28.82 29.22 -2.25
C THR A 94 -30.15 29.45 -2.96
N ASP A 95 -30.98 28.42 -2.99
CA ASP A 95 -32.39 28.52 -3.39
C ASP A 95 -33.19 29.13 -2.22
N PRO A 96 -34.01 30.18 -2.41
CA PRO A 96 -34.85 30.72 -1.34
C PRO A 96 -36.21 30.00 -1.30
N SER A 97 -36.64 29.56 -0.10
CA SER A 97 -38.05 29.29 0.21
C SER A 97 -38.68 30.48 0.90
#